data_AF-A0A918JTD7-F1
#
_entry.id   AF-A0A918JTD7-F1
#
_cell.length_a   1.000
_cell.length_b   1.000
_cell.length_c   1.000
_cell.angle_alpha   90.00
_cell.angle_beta   90.00
_cell.angle_gamma   90.00
#
_symmetry.space_group_name_H-M   'P 1'
#
loop_
_entity.id
_entity.type
_entity.pdbx_description
1 polymer ?
#
loop_
_entity_poly.entity_id
_entity_poly.type
_entity_poly.pdbx_seq_one_letter_code
_entity_poly.pdbx_strand_id
1 'polypeptide(L)'
;MVLNQNYGALFFLFFWGTVFSQGKQFKRTNENFKDGGFIDVIWEFDKEKKTLKSVKNLEEQRSIDKRAKQLVDKFVVNKLSINSKYSDYAPSFFNGELVFASSRNTNNFLNIVDESNNQPFLDLYSISIANISNKNDVLRLKGNINTKFHESSATFSKDGETVYFTRNNYSKNKSITSINGVVLLKIYKASYINGKWDDIEELPFNSDEYSIAHPALSPDGKFLYFASDMPGSIGKSDLYVVEINRDGSFGEPRNLGSQINTSGRETFPYVSDQGKLFFASDGHKGLGGLDVFMVMPYQDDFFEVYNLGKPINSSKDDFTFIIDEKSRTGYFASNRRGGKGDDDIYSFKQIDSFPNHYELRGVQKLERILELKPSKEATTSL
;
A
#
# COMPACT_ATOMS: atom_id res chain seq x y z
N MET A 1 -9.52 -52.29 50.83
CA MET A 1 -10.82 -52.12 50.15
C MET A 1 -10.52 -51.61 48.74
N VAL A 2 -10.57 -52.55 47.78
CA VAL A 2 -10.68 -52.53 46.30
C VAL A 2 -10.51 -51.20 45.50
N LEU A 3 -9.56 -51.24 44.53
CA LEU A 3 -9.51 -50.79 43.09
C LEU A 3 -10.43 -49.63 42.58
N ASN A 4 -10.17 -48.84 41.51
CA ASN A 4 -9.39 -49.03 40.28
C ASN A 4 -9.21 -47.71 39.47
N GLN A 5 -8.48 -47.84 38.35
CA GLN A 5 -7.99 -46.91 37.31
C GLN A 5 -9.01 -46.18 36.39
N ASN A 6 -8.47 -45.17 35.67
CA ASN A 6 -8.71 -44.68 34.28
C ASN A 6 -10.05 -44.91 33.59
N TYR A 7 -10.65 -43.86 33.02
CA TYR A 7 -11.28 -43.90 31.68
C TYR A 7 -11.24 -42.55 30.97
N GLY A 8 -10.31 -42.41 30.02
CA GLY A 8 -10.49 -41.58 28.85
C GLY A 8 -11.13 -42.44 27.76
N ALA A 9 -12.41 -42.18 27.45
CA ALA A 9 -13.10 -42.61 26.24
C ALA A 9 -14.55 -42.12 26.31
N LEU A 10 -14.90 -41.01 25.66
CA LEU A 10 -16.27 -40.73 25.24
C LEU A 10 -16.29 -39.53 24.28
N PHE A 11 -15.92 -39.76 23.03
CA PHE A 11 -16.36 -38.93 21.89
C PHE A 11 -16.28 -39.76 20.61
N PHE A 12 -17.25 -40.65 20.43
CA PHE A 12 -17.57 -41.26 19.14
C PHE A 12 -19.04 -41.64 19.13
N LEU A 13 -19.85 -40.85 18.41
CA LEU A 13 -20.88 -41.26 17.44
C LEU A 13 -21.78 -40.06 17.12
N PHE A 14 -22.22 -40.00 15.86
CA PHE A 14 -23.02 -38.94 15.20
C PHE A 14 -22.17 -37.74 14.74
N PHE A 15 -21.85 -37.50 13.47
CA PHE A 15 -22.58 -37.74 12.22
C PHE A 15 -21.57 -37.80 11.06
N TRP A 16 -21.50 -38.92 10.33
CA TRP A 16 -21.06 -38.94 8.94
C TRP A 16 -22.17 -39.62 8.15
N GLY A 17 -22.84 -38.82 7.33
CA GLY A 17 -24.01 -39.21 6.57
C GLY A 17 -24.31 -38.13 5.55
N THR A 18 -23.37 -37.89 4.64
CA THR A 18 -23.60 -37.56 3.22
C THR A 18 -22.27 -37.26 2.56
N VAL A 19 -22.04 -37.98 1.45
CA VAL A 19 -21.11 -37.75 0.33
C VAL A 19 -20.33 -39.04 0.10
N PHE A 20 -20.99 -40.01 -0.54
CA PHE A 20 -20.37 -40.80 -1.60
C PHE A 20 -21.49 -41.35 -2.48
N SER A 21 -21.62 -40.77 -3.67
CA SER A 21 -22.37 -41.32 -4.78
C SER A 21 -21.49 -41.22 -6.02
N GLN A 22 -20.97 -42.38 -6.43
CA GLN A 22 -20.42 -42.72 -7.76
C GLN A 22 -19.07 -42.07 -8.12
N GLY A 23 -18.02 -42.77 -8.55
CA GLY A 23 -17.83 -44.18 -8.84
C GLY A 23 -16.51 -44.32 -9.61
N LYS A 24 -15.47 -44.88 -8.99
CA LYS A 24 -14.34 -45.51 -9.70
C LYS A 24 -13.83 -46.67 -8.86
N GLN A 25 -13.94 -47.85 -9.45
CA GLN A 25 -13.56 -49.14 -8.86
C GLN A 25 -12.08 -49.16 -8.49
N PHE A 26 -11.79 -49.45 -7.21
CA PHE A 26 -10.49 -49.98 -6.80
C PHE A 26 -10.66 -51.48 -6.58
N LYS A 27 -10.12 -52.29 -7.50
CA LYS A 27 -9.92 -53.73 -7.30
C LYS A 27 -8.49 -53.95 -6.80
N ARG A 28 -8.34 -54.34 -5.53
CA ARG A 28 -7.31 -55.28 -5.11
C ARG A 28 -7.69 -55.94 -3.77
N THR A 29 -7.83 -57.26 -3.82
CA THR A 29 -7.83 -58.28 -2.75
C THR A 29 -6.54 -58.18 -1.90
N ASN A 30 -6.38 -58.72 -0.69
CA ASN A 30 -7.13 -59.63 0.17
C ASN A 30 -6.55 -59.52 1.60
N GLU A 31 -7.34 -59.94 2.61
CA GLU A 31 -6.91 -60.68 3.81
C GLU A 31 -5.58 -60.30 4.50
N ASN A 32 -5.68 -59.52 5.59
CA ASN A 32 -5.02 -59.74 6.89
C ASN A 32 -5.23 -58.50 7.77
N PHE A 33 -6.35 -58.44 8.48
CA PHE A 33 -6.51 -57.53 9.62
C PHE A 33 -5.81 -58.15 10.83
N LYS A 34 -4.50 -57.92 10.97
CA LYS A 34 -3.75 -58.15 12.21
C LYS A 34 -2.86 -56.93 12.46
N ASP A 35 -3.20 -56.22 13.53
CA ASP A 35 -2.42 -55.23 14.27
C ASP A 35 -1.83 -54.03 13.49
N GLY A 36 -2.59 -52.92 13.43
CA GLY A 36 -2.12 -51.61 12.91
C GLY A 36 -3.22 -50.63 12.43
N GLY A 37 -4.46 -51.09 12.29
CA GLY A 37 -5.47 -50.51 11.39
C GLY A 37 -6.25 -49.24 11.78
N PHE A 38 -5.69 -48.27 12.52
CA PHE A 38 -6.36 -46.95 12.65
C PHE A 38 -5.37 -45.78 12.73
N ILE A 39 -4.22 -46.00 13.37
CA ILE A 39 -3.16 -44.98 13.47
C ILE A 39 -2.47 -44.78 12.12
N ASP A 40 -2.20 -45.86 11.37
CA ASP A 40 -1.53 -45.78 10.06
C ASP A 40 -2.38 -45.06 9.01
N VAL A 41 -3.71 -45.24 9.05
CA VAL A 41 -4.65 -44.54 8.16
C VAL A 41 -4.66 -43.04 8.46
N ILE A 42 -4.72 -42.64 9.74
CA ILE A 42 -4.65 -41.22 10.14
C ILE A 42 -3.29 -40.62 9.73
N TRP A 43 -2.21 -41.37 9.87
CA TRP A 43 -0.86 -40.94 9.50
C TRP A 43 -0.72 -40.75 7.98
N GLU A 44 -1.26 -41.65 7.17
CA GLU A 44 -1.31 -41.49 5.71
C GLU A 44 -2.19 -40.31 5.29
N PHE A 45 -3.36 -40.11 5.90
CA PHE A 45 -4.22 -38.95 5.62
C PHE A 45 -3.55 -37.62 5.99
N ASP A 46 -2.83 -37.55 7.13
CA ASP A 46 -2.09 -36.34 7.52
C ASP A 46 -0.89 -36.09 6.61
N LYS A 47 -0.21 -37.15 6.18
CA LYS A 47 0.88 -37.07 5.19
C LYS A 47 0.37 -36.63 3.82
N GLU A 48 -0.78 -37.12 3.36
CA GLU A 48 -1.43 -36.66 2.14
C GLU A 48 -1.88 -35.21 2.24
N LYS A 49 -2.48 -34.78 3.37
CA LYS A 49 -2.84 -33.37 3.60
C LYS A 49 -1.62 -32.45 3.61
N LYS A 50 -0.53 -32.84 4.27
CA LYS A 50 0.75 -32.12 4.24
C LYS A 50 1.33 -32.06 2.83
N THR A 51 1.25 -33.16 2.09
CA THR A 51 1.70 -33.24 0.70
C THR A 51 0.85 -32.34 -0.20
N LEU A 52 -0.47 -32.40 -0.12
CA LEU A 52 -1.42 -31.52 -0.82
C LEU A 52 -1.18 -30.05 -0.49
N LYS A 53 -0.94 -29.70 0.77
CA LYS A 53 -0.58 -28.34 1.18
C LYS A 53 0.76 -27.91 0.59
N SER A 54 1.76 -28.80 0.57
CA SER A 54 3.06 -28.53 -0.04
C SER A 54 2.98 -28.37 -1.57
N VAL A 55 2.17 -29.18 -2.25
CA VAL A 55 1.95 -29.10 -3.70
C VAL A 55 1.20 -27.82 -4.06
N LYS A 56 0.13 -27.47 -3.31
CA LYS A 56 -0.57 -26.19 -3.48
C LYS A 56 0.38 -25.00 -3.29
N ASN A 57 1.19 -25.02 -2.23
CA ASN A 57 2.20 -23.99 -2.00
C ASN A 57 3.23 -23.91 -3.14
N LEU A 58 3.66 -25.05 -3.69
CA LEU A 58 4.62 -25.11 -4.81
C LEU A 58 4.01 -24.63 -6.13
N GLU A 59 2.75 -24.94 -6.40
CA GLU A 59 2.03 -24.46 -7.59
C GLU A 59 1.77 -22.95 -7.51
N GLU A 60 1.34 -22.48 -6.34
CA GLU A 60 1.18 -21.05 -6.05
C GLU A 60 2.52 -20.31 -6.18
N GLN A 61 3.59 -20.87 -5.62
CA GLN A 61 4.94 -20.31 -5.73
C GLN A 61 5.44 -20.31 -7.18
N ARG A 62 5.22 -21.37 -7.96
CA ARG A 62 5.56 -21.40 -9.40
C ARG A 62 4.76 -20.38 -10.21
N SER A 63 3.50 -20.16 -9.86
CA SER A 63 2.64 -19.14 -10.48
C SER A 63 3.18 -17.74 -10.20
N ILE A 64 3.50 -17.45 -8.93
CA ILE A 64 4.12 -16.19 -8.49
C ILE A 64 5.46 -15.98 -9.21
N ASP A 65 6.34 -16.98 -9.26
CA ASP A 65 7.66 -16.88 -9.91
C ASP A 65 7.55 -16.63 -11.42
N LYS A 66 6.57 -17.28 -12.08
CA LYS A 66 6.31 -17.07 -13.51
C LYS A 66 5.80 -15.65 -13.77
N ARG A 67 4.94 -15.12 -12.90
CA ARG A 67 4.37 -13.76 -12.98
C ARG A 67 5.40 -12.68 -12.66
N ALA A 68 6.22 -12.88 -11.63
CA ALA A 68 7.32 -11.97 -11.28
C ALA A 68 8.31 -11.86 -12.45
N LYS A 69 8.65 -12.98 -13.10
CA LYS A 69 9.46 -12.97 -14.33
C LYS A 69 8.85 -12.16 -15.47
N GLN A 70 7.52 -12.05 -15.54
CA GLN A 70 6.87 -11.25 -16.56
C GLN A 70 7.00 -9.75 -16.33
N LEU A 71 7.44 -9.27 -15.16
CA LEU A 71 7.57 -7.85 -14.84
C LEU A 71 9.02 -7.35 -14.75
N VAL A 72 9.99 -8.28 -14.77
CA VAL A 72 11.42 -7.97 -14.80
C VAL A 72 11.78 -7.24 -16.10
N ASP A 73 12.66 -6.25 -15.98
CA ASP A 73 13.27 -5.50 -17.09
C ASP A 73 12.28 -4.70 -17.96
N LYS A 74 11.11 -4.34 -17.41
CA LYS A 74 10.14 -3.46 -18.09
C LYS A 74 10.46 -1.97 -18.00
N PHE A 75 11.47 -1.60 -17.23
CA PHE A 75 11.77 -0.20 -16.92
C PHE A 75 13.23 0.12 -17.16
N VAL A 76 13.50 1.35 -17.60
CA VAL A 76 14.83 1.97 -17.58
C VAL A 76 14.80 3.08 -16.55
N VAL A 77 15.71 3.02 -15.56
CA VAL A 77 15.76 3.94 -14.42
C VAL A 77 16.95 4.88 -14.55
N ASN A 78 16.72 6.17 -14.29
CA ASN A 78 17.74 7.21 -14.32
C ASN A 78 17.73 8.00 -13.00
N LYS A 79 18.92 8.48 -12.60
CA LYS A 79 19.06 9.40 -11.47
C LYS A 79 18.61 10.80 -11.89
N LEU A 80 18.07 11.57 -10.94
CA LEU A 80 17.75 12.97 -11.16
C LEU A 80 18.83 13.89 -10.57
N SER A 81 19.13 14.99 -11.28
CA SER A 81 20.08 16.00 -10.80
C SER A 81 19.51 16.88 -9.68
N ILE A 82 18.17 16.91 -9.52
CA ILE A 82 17.46 17.72 -8.53
C ILE A 82 17.62 17.21 -7.10
N ASN A 83 17.99 15.94 -6.91
CA ASN A 83 18.18 15.40 -5.57
C ASN A 83 19.20 16.25 -4.82
N SER A 84 18.97 16.42 -3.54
CA SER A 84 19.84 17.09 -2.61
C SER A 84 20.84 16.08 -2.03
N LYS A 85 21.54 16.47 -0.97
CA LYS A 85 22.37 15.55 -0.17
C LYS A 85 21.61 14.96 1.02
N TYR A 86 20.32 15.30 1.14
CA TYR A 86 19.38 14.93 2.20
C TYR A 86 18.29 14.02 1.60
N SER A 87 17.19 13.76 2.30
CA SER A 87 16.06 13.03 1.72
C SER A 87 15.25 13.87 0.74
N ASP A 88 14.94 13.27 -0.41
CA ASP A 88 14.06 13.76 -1.48
C ASP A 88 13.14 12.62 -1.94
N TYR A 89 11.83 12.77 -1.75
CA TYR A 89 10.89 11.69 -2.06
C TYR A 89 9.45 12.19 -2.28
N ALA A 90 8.52 11.25 -2.46
CA ALA A 90 7.09 11.51 -2.66
C ALA A 90 6.79 12.48 -3.83
N PRO A 91 7.28 12.17 -5.04
CA PRO A 91 6.95 12.94 -6.22
C PRO A 91 5.44 12.87 -6.50
N SER A 92 4.91 13.92 -7.10
CA SER A 92 3.54 14.03 -7.58
C SER A 92 3.49 14.96 -8.80
N PHE A 93 2.56 14.69 -9.71
CA PHE A 93 2.34 15.53 -10.89
C PHE A 93 1.39 16.68 -10.57
N PHE A 94 1.75 17.89 -10.99
CA PHE A 94 0.86 19.05 -10.89
C PHE A 94 1.15 20.04 -12.01
N ASN A 95 0.22 20.24 -12.94
CA ASN A 95 0.30 21.28 -14.00
C ASN A 95 1.64 21.35 -14.76
N GLY A 96 2.23 20.20 -15.09
CA GLY A 96 3.53 20.12 -15.80
C GLY A 96 4.75 20.29 -14.89
N GLU A 97 4.55 20.40 -13.59
CA GLU A 97 5.57 20.38 -12.55
C GLU A 97 5.61 19.02 -11.85
N LEU A 98 6.78 18.73 -11.29
CA LEU A 98 6.99 17.68 -10.30
C LEU A 98 7.00 18.34 -8.92
N VAL A 99 6.03 18.01 -8.09
CA VAL A 99 6.00 18.42 -6.67
C VAL A 99 6.52 17.28 -5.82
N PHE A 100 7.39 17.56 -4.86
CA PHE A 100 8.03 16.53 -4.03
C PHE A 100 8.43 17.07 -2.65
N ALA A 101 8.65 16.16 -1.69
CA ALA A 101 9.11 16.48 -0.35
C ALA A 101 10.65 16.48 -0.29
N SER A 102 11.23 17.43 0.44
CA SER A 102 12.68 17.51 0.58
C SER A 102 13.15 18.13 1.89
N SER A 103 14.21 17.58 2.48
CA SER A 103 14.91 18.10 3.65
C SER A 103 16.02 19.10 3.28
N ARG A 104 15.96 19.70 2.08
CA ARG A 104 16.96 20.65 1.58
C ARG A 104 16.97 22.00 2.27
N ASN A 105 15.96 22.35 3.06
CA ASN A 105 15.85 23.67 3.68
C ASN A 105 16.77 23.82 4.89
N THR A 106 17.95 24.43 4.69
CA THR A 106 18.86 24.75 5.80
C THR A 106 18.62 26.14 6.39
N ASN A 107 17.67 26.93 5.86
CA ASN A 107 17.47 28.33 6.23
C ASN A 107 16.47 28.49 7.40
N ASN A 108 16.57 27.63 8.41
CA ASN A 108 15.77 27.76 9.63
C ASN A 108 16.58 28.51 10.68
N PHE A 109 16.11 29.69 11.09
CA PHE A 109 16.76 30.57 12.09
C PHE A 109 17.13 29.88 13.41
N LEU A 110 16.50 28.74 13.72
CA LEU A 110 16.70 27.98 14.94
C LEU A 110 17.47 26.66 14.73
N ASN A 111 17.95 26.36 13.51
CA ASN A 111 18.60 25.10 13.14
C ASN A 111 17.85 23.85 13.64
N ILE A 112 16.51 23.89 13.63
CA ILE A 112 15.71 22.76 14.10
C ILE A 112 15.83 21.64 13.06
N VAL A 113 16.34 20.51 13.52
CA VAL A 113 16.47 19.26 12.77
C VAL A 113 15.53 18.23 13.37
N ASP A 114 15.13 17.26 12.56
CA ASP A 114 14.45 16.06 13.03
C ASP A 114 15.47 15.21 13.81
N GLU A 115 15.14 14.88 15.06
CA GLU A 115 15.99 14.07 15.94
C GLU A 115 16.19 12.65 15.41
N SER A 116 15.27 12.15 14.58
CA SER A 116 15.31 10.78 14.07
C SER A 116 16.46 10.54 13.08
N ASN A 117 16.78 11.54 12.25
CA ASN A 117 17.76 11.44 11.16
C ASN A 117 18.79 12.58 11.16
N ASN A 118 18.66 13.55 12.08
CA ASN A 118 19.52 14.73 12.19
C ASN A 118 19.56 15.58 10.90
N GLN A 119 18.45 15.62 10.15
CA GLN A 119 18.26 16.43 8.95
C GLN A 119 17.24 17.55 9.17
N PRO A 120 17.21 18.60 8.33
CA PRO A 120 16.12 19.57 8.35
C PRO A 120 14.75 18.91 8.13
N PHE A 121 13.71 19.54 8.67
CA PHE A 121 12.34 19.13 8.40
C PHE A 121 12.01 19.21 6.90
N LEU A 122 11.12 18.32 6.46
CA LEU A 122 10.69 18.22 5.08
C LEU A 122 9.76 19.38 4.75
N ASP A 123 10.02 20.04 3.63
CA ASP A 123 9.10 20.96 2.98
C ASP A 123 8.69 20.40 1.61
N LEU A 124 7.56 20.84 1.07
CA LEU A 124 7.15 20.62 -0.31
C LEU A 124 7.78 21.65 -1.26
N TYR A 125 8.33 21.13 -2.35
CA TYR A 125 8.97 21.87 -3.44
C TYR A 125 8.34 21.52 -4.77
N SER A 126 8.47 22.40 -5.77
CA SER A 126 8.14 22.11 -7.16
C SER A 126 9.27 22.45 -8.11
N ILE A 127 9.26 21.81 -9.27
CA ILE A 127 10.10 22.12 -10.42
C ILE A 127 9.37 21.76 -11.71
N SER A 128 9.52 22.57 -12.75
CA SER A 128 9.00 22.22 -14.09
C SER A 128 9.65 20.94 -14.61
N ILE A 129 8.85 19.98 -15.07
CA ILE A 129 9.34 18.72 -15.65
C ILE A 129 10.17 18.98 -16.91
N ALA A 130 9.83 20.03 -17.67
CA ALA A 130 10.60 20.44 -18.85
C ALA A 130 12.04 20.87 -18.51
N ASN A 131 12.25 21.36 -17.28
CA ASN A 131 13.55 21.83 -16.78
C ASN A 131 14.09 20.95 -15.64
N ILE A 132 13.65 19.68 -15.55
CA ILE A 132 13.98 18.77 -14.44
C ILE A 132 15.49 18.55 -14.26
N SER A 133 16.32 18.86 -15.26
CA SER A 133 17.78 18.77 -15.14
C SER A 133 18.42 19.95 -14.40
N ASN A 134 17.73 21.09 -14.26
CA ASN A 134 18.26 22.31 -13.67
C ASN A 134 17.87 22.44 -12.19
N LYS A 135 18.75 21.99 -11.29
CA LYS A 135 18.52 22.05 -9.83
C LYS A 135 18.24 23.45 -9.27
N ASN A 136 18.64 24.52 -9.97
CA ASN A 136 18.42 25.89 -9.52
C ASN A 136 16.96 26.34 -9.70
N ASP A 137 16.17 25.60 -10.47
CA ASP A 137 14.76 25.89 -10.73
C ASP A 137 13.83 25.21 -9.71
N VAL A 138 14.38 24.52 -8.70
CA VAL A 138 13.58 23.97 -7.61
C VAL A 138 13.13 25.09 -6.69
N LEU A 139 11.82 25.25 -6.55
CA LEU A 139 11.19 26.29 -5.74
C LEU A 139 10.40 25.67 -4.59
N ARG A 140 10.51 26.25 -3.39
CA ARG A 140 9.66 25.88 -2.26
C ARG A 140 8.22 26.29 -2.58
N LEU A 141 7.24 25.44 -2.31
CA LEU A 141 5.83 25.80 -2.51
C LEU A 141 5.47 27.05 -1.69
N LYS A 142 4.71 27.94 -2.33
CA LYS A 142 4.29 29.22 -1.75
C LYS A 142 3.01 29.08 -0.94
N GLY A 143 2.86 29.92 0.08
CA GLY A 143 1.68 29.97 0.96
C GLY A 143 1.95 29.34 2.32
N ASN A 144 0.89 28.90 2.98
CA ASN A 144 0.91 28.33 4.34
C ASN A 144 0.99 26.79 4.35
N ILE A 145 1.25 26.18 3.19
CA ILE A 145 1.36 24.72 3.05
C ILE A 145 2.58 24.14 3.75
N ASN A 146 3.68 24.89 3.83
CA ASN A 146 4.88 24.41 4.51
C ASN A 146 5.03 25.10 5.87
N THR A 147 5.28 24.33 6.92
CA THR A 147 5.41 24.83 8.29
C THR A 147 6.86 24.74 8.78
N LYS A 148 7.06 24.66 10.09
CA LYS A 148 8.36 24.40 10.72
C LYS A 148 8.59 22.91 11.02
N PHE A 149 7.63 22.07 10.64
CA PHE A 149 7.61 20.61 10.84
C PHE A 149 7.46 19.91 9.48
N HIS A 150 7.43 18.57 9.46
CA HIS A 150 7.41 17.83 8.21
C HIS A 150 6.11 18.03 7.43
N GLU A 151 6.25 18.36 6.15
CA GLU A 151 5.25 18.14 5.12
C GLU A 151 5.79 17.20 4.03
N SER A 152 4.95 16.27 3.60
CA SER A 152 5.29 15.35 2.51
C SER A 152 4.05 14.86 1.77
N SER A 153 4.28 14.07 0.72
CA SER A 153 3.24 13.25 0.08
C SER A 153 2.00 14.06 -0.31
N ALA A 154 2.13 14.84 -1.38
CA ALA A 154 1.04 15.64 -1.92
C ALA A 154 0.33 14.92 -3.07
N THR A 155 -0.98 15.11 -3.17
CA THR A 155 -1.79 14.74 -4.34
C THR A 155 -2.72 15.88 -4.68
N PHE A 156 -2.95 16.11 -5.98
CA PHE A 156 -3.67 17.27 -6.47
C PHE A 156 -4.96 16.86 -7.15
N SER A 157 -5.99 17.70 -6.94
CA SER A 157 -7.22 17.67 -7.73
C SER A 157 -6.94 18.04 -9.19
N LYS A 158 -7.76 17.52 -10.10
CA LYS A 158 -7.58 17.67 -11.54
C LYS A 158 -7.87 19.10 -12.04
N ASP A 159 -8.77 19.81 -11.37
CA ASP A 159 -9.00 21.24 -11.60
C ASP A 159 -7.81 22.11 -11.12
N GLY A 160 -6.93 21.54 -10.31
CA GLY A 160 -5.75 22.19 -9.76
C GLY A 160 -6.06 23.15 -8.61
N GLU A 161 -7.25 23.10 -8.03
CA GLU A 161 -7.70 24.02 -6.99
C GLU A 161 -7.42 23.50 -5.58
N THR A 162 -7.38 22.17 -5.40
CA THR A 162 -7.17 21.51 -4.12
C THR A 162 -5.92 20.62 -4.11
N VAL A 163 -5.14 20.68 -3.04
CA VAL A 163 -4.09 19.70 -2.71
C VAL A 163 -4.43 18.99 -1.41
N TYR A 164 -4.17 17.69 -1.35
CA TYR A 164 -4.15 16.90 -0.12
C TYR A 164 -2.71 16.52 0.19
N PHE A 165 -2.27 16.66 1.43
CA PHE A 165 -0.88 16.39 1.81
C PHE A 165 -0.75 15.89 3.25
N THR A 166 0.35 15.21 3.53
CA THR A 166 0.67 14.72 4.88
C THR A 166 1.47 15.77 5.64
N ARG A 167 1.12 15.99 6.92
CA ARG A 167 1.85 16.87 7.82
C ARG A 167 1.91 16.27 9.23
N ASN A 168 2.97 16.59 9.98
CA ASN A 168 3.03 16.32 11.42
C ASN A 168 1.85 16.97 12.17
N ASN A 169 1.31 16.26 13.15
CA ASN A 169 0.23 16.76 13.98
C ASN A 169 0.67 18.00 14.77
N TYR A 170 -0.03 19.11 14.52
CA TYR A 170 0.39 20.42 14.96
C TYR A 170 -0.80 21.36 15.16
N SER A 171 -0.77 22.12 16.26
CA SER A 171 -1.72 23.21 16.49
C SER A 171 -1.04 24.39 17.18
N LYS A 172 -1.40 25.61 16.77
CA LYS A 172 -0.95 26.87 17.40
C LYS A 172 0.55 26.92 17.72
N ASN A 173 1.40 26.57 16.77
CA ASN A 173 2.86 26.62 16.96
C ASN A 173 3.47 25.55 17.88
N LYS A 174 2.72 24.49 18.21
CA LYS A 174 3.21 23.35 19.00
C LYS A 174 2.82 22.01 18.37
N SER A 175 3.74 21.06 18.38
CA SER A 175 3.44 19.67 18.02
C SER A 175 2.42 19.13 19.01
N ILE A 176 1.42 18.41 18.51
CA ILE A 176 0.51 17.63 19.34
C ILE A 176 1.03 16.20 19.33
N THR A 177 1.14 15.62 20.52
CA THR A 177 1.59 14.24 20.71
C THR A 177 0.40 13.37 21.10
N SER A 178 0.44 12.11 20.69
CA SER A 178 -0.45 11.07 21.21
C SER A 178 -0.25 10.87 22.72
N ILE A 179 -1.10 10.02 23.32
CA ILE A 179 -0.95 9.61 24.73
C ILE A 179 0.44 9.03 25.05
N ASN A 180 1.15 8.51 24.04
CA ASN A 180 2.49 7.93 24.16
C ASN A 180 3.62 8.95 23.90
N GLY A 181 3.31 10.24 23.74
CA GLY A 181 4.31 11.28 23.51
C GLY A 181 4.88 11.34 22.08
N VAL A 182 4.24 10.66 21.12
CA VAL A 182 4.69 10.61 19.72
C VAL A 182 3.94 11.63 18.88
N VAL A 183 4.66 12.41 18.06
CA VAL A 183 4.02 13.29 17.06
C VAL A 183 3.60 12.43 15.87
N LEU A 184 2.29 12.25 15.69
CA LEU A 184 1.71 11.43 14.62
C LEU A 184 1.45 12.25 13.36
N LEU A 185 1.11 11.57 12.27
CA LEU A 185 0.85 12.18 10.97
C LEU A 185 -0.66 12.38 10.74
N LYS A 186 -1.01 13.48 10.07
CA LYS A 186 -2.37 13.78 9.63
C LYS A 186 -2.38 14.18 8.15
N ILE A 187 -3.53 14.02 7.51
CA ILE A 187 -3.77 14.57 6.17
C ILE A 187 -4.50 15.90 6.28
N TYR A 188 -3.98 16.90 5.58
CA TYR A 188 -4.61 18.21 5.41
C TYR A 188 -5.00 18.41 3.96
N LYS A 189 -5.98 19.27 3.70
CA LYS A 189 -6.23 19.84 2.39
C LYS A 189 -5.95 21.34 2.38
N ALA A 190 -5.63 21.88 1.21
CA ALA A 190 -5.40 23.32 1.01
C ALA A 190 -5.92 23.75 -0.35
N SER A 191 -6.29 25.02 -0.44
CA SER A 191 -6.84 25.66 -1.64
C SER A 191 -5.77 26.49 -2.37
N TYR A 192 -5.79 26.48 -3.70
CA TYR A 192 -4.91 27.32 -4.52
C TYR A 192 -5.50 28.72 -4.69
N ILE A 193 -5.01 29.68 -3.92
CA ILE A 193 -5.55 31.04 -3.85
C ILE A 193 -4.45 32.04 -4.21
N ASN A 194 -4.67 32.84 -5.25
CA ASN A 194 -3.76 33.92 -5.68
C ASN A 194 -2.29 33.46 -5.89
N GLY A 195 -2.10 32.27 -6.48
CA GLY A 195 -0.76 31.74 -6.79
C GLY A 195 -0.05 31.08 -5.60
N LYS A 196 -0.78 30.71 -4.55
CA LYS A 196 -0.25 30.12 -3.31
C LYS A 196 -1.20 29.05 -2.77
N TRP A 197 -0.67 28.10 -2.02
CA TRP A 197 -1.45 27.12 -1.28
C TRP A 197 -1.78 27.65 0.12
N ASP A 198 -3.05 27.92 0.36
CA ASP A 198 -3.56 28.53 1.59
C ASP A 198 -4.84 27.82 2.04
N ASP A 199 -5.54 28.37 3.04
CA ASP A 199 -6.82 27.81 3.52
C ASP A 199 -6.68 26.34 3.94
N ILE A 200 -5.75 26.10 4.87
CA ILE A 200 -5.37 24.76 5.30
C ILE A 200 -6.44 24.20 6.24
N GLU A 201 -7.04 23.08 5.86
CA GLU A 201 -8.05 22.36 6.64
C GLU A 201 -7.58 20.95 6.99
N GLU A 202 -7.75 20.55 8.25
CA GLU A 202 -7.55 19.17 8.70
C GLU A 202 -8.72 18.30 8.22
N LEU A 203 -8.43 17.09 7.71
CA LEU A 203 -9.51 16.16 7.32
C LEU A 203 -10.24 15.58 8.54
N PRO A 204 -11.56 15.34 8.46
CA PRO A 204 -12.40 15.05 9.63
C PRO A 204 -12.16 13.68 10.27
N PHE A 205 -11.48 12.76 9.57
CA PHE A 205 -11.17 11.41 10.03
C PHE A 205 -9.75 11.26 10.61
N ASN A 206 -8.99 12.36 10.69
CA ASN A 206 -7.72 12.38 11.40
C ASN A 206 -7.91 12.12 12.91
N SER A 207 -6.82 11.76 13.58
CA SER A 207 -6.79 11.56 15.02
C SER A 207 -5.45 12.00 15.60
N ASP A 208 -5.45 12.24 16.91
CA ASP A 208 -4.23 12.47 17.68
C ASP A 208 -3.61 11.14 18.15
N GLU A 209 -4.31 10.00 17.99
CA GLU A 209 -3.93 8.68 18.54
C GLU A 209 -3.48 7.66 17.50
N TYR A 210 -3.63 7.96 16.21
CA TYR A 210 -3.13 7.14 15.11
C TYR A 210 -2.66 8.04 13.96
N SER A 211 -1.80 7.53 13.10
CA SER A 211 -1.31 8.22 11.91
C SER A 211 -2.24 7.98 10.72
N ILE A 212 -2.46 9.05 9.97
CA ILE A 212 -3.06 9.01 8.64
C ILE A 212 -2.14 9.78 7.69
N ALA A 213 -1.69 9.12 6.63
CA ALA A 213 -0.63 9.64 5.78
C ALA A 213 -0.73 9.19 4.32
N HIS A 214 0.06 9.85 3.49
CA HIS A 214 0.31 9.50 2.09
C HIS A 214 -0.96 9.45 1.23
N PRO A 215 -1.69 10.59 1.11
CA PRO A 215 -2.89 10.65 0.30
C PRO A 215 -2.61 10.38 -1.18
N ALA A 216 -3.51 9.65 -1.83
CA ALA A 216 -3.58 9.48 -3.27
C ALA A 216 -5.01 9.66 -3.76
N LEU A 217 -5.21 10.59 -4.68
CA LEU A 217 -6.53 10.91 -5.21
C LEU A 217 -6.84 10.02 -6.43
N SER A 218 -8.08 9.54 -6.54
CA SER A 218 -8.53 8.88 -7.77
C SER A 218 -8.55 9.86 -8.94
N PRO A 219 -8.37 9.40 -10.20
CA PRO A 219 -8.38 10.28 -11.38
C PRO A 219 -9.68 11.06 -11.58
N ASP A 220 -10.79 10.57 -11.03
CA ASP A 220 -12.10 11.22 -11.07
C ASP A 220 -12.40 12.09 -9.84
N GLY A 221 -11.46 12.18 -8.88
CA GLY A 221 -11.55 13.03 -7.69
C GLY A 221 -12.54 12.56 -6.62
N LYS A 222 -13.12 11.36 -6.76
CA LYS A 222 -14.17 10.86 -5.85
C LYS A 222 -13.66 10.01 -4.71
N PHE A 223 -12.42 9.53 -4.78
CA PHE A 223 -11.85 8.67 -3.75
C PHE A 223 -10.49 9.17 -3.33
N LEU A 224 -10.27 9.22 -2.03
CA LEU A 224 -8.98 9.48 -1.43
C LEU A 224 -8.48 8.20 -0.76
N TYR A 225 -7.38 7.66 -1.28
CA TYR A 225 -6.67 6.54 -0.72
C TYR A 225 -5.58 7.05 0.21
N PHE A 226 -5.27 6.33 1.28
CA PHE A 226 -4.24 6.72 2.24
C PHE A 226 -3.76 5.51 3.05
N ALA A 227 -2.65 5.67 3.76
CA ALA A 227 -2.11 4.68 4.69
C ALA A 227 -2.43 5.08 6.14
N SER A 228 -2.73 4.10 7.00
CA SER A 228 -3.00 4.36 8.42
C SER A 228 -2.74 3.14 9.30
N ASP A 229 -2.39 3.39 10.56
CA ASP A 229 -2.35 2.43 11.66
C ASP A 229 -3.59 2.53 12.58
N MET A 230 -4.70 3.12 12.08
CA MET A 230 -5.93 3.27 12.85
C MET A 230 -6.47 1.93 13.38
N PRO A 231 -7.26 1.93 14.47
CA PRO A 231 -7.89 0.73 15.01
C PRO A 231 -8.64 -0.08 13.94
N GLY A 232 -8.38 -1.38 13.87
CA GLY A 232 -8.93 -2.27 12.84
C GLY A 232 -7.98 -2.57 11.68
N SER A 233 -6.80 -1.94 11.64
CA SER A 233 -5.71 -2.33 10.73
C SER A 233 -5.22 -3.76 10.99
N ILE A 234 -4.83 -4.45 9.94
CA ILE A 234 -4.33 -5.83 9.93
C ILE A 234 -2.85 -5.86 10.29
N GLY A 235 -2.07 -4.92 9.76
CA GLY A 235 -0.63 -4.83 9.92
C GLY A 235 -0.17 -3.63 10.75
N LYS A 236 1.09 -3.25 10.51
CA LYS A 236 1.70 -2.04 11.08
C LYS A 236 1.13 -0.77 10.46
N SER A 237 0.74 -0.83 9.19
CA SER A 237 -0.08 0.18 8.53
C SER A 237 -0.79 -0.47 7.35
N ASP A 238 -2.02 -0.06 7.11
CA ASP A 238 -2.89 -0.59 6.07
C ASP A 238 -3.28 0.53 5.10
N LEU A 239 -3.64 0.15 3.88
CA LEU A 239 -4.29 1.05 2.93
C LEU A 239 -5.79 1.12 3.20
N TYR A 240 -6.28 2.35 3.20
CA TYR A 240 -7.68 2.72 3.34
C TYR A 240 -8.14 3.57 2.16
N VAL A 241 -9.45 3.65 1.99
CA VAL A 241 -10.11 4.54 1.03
C VAL A 241 -11.31 5.24 1.67
N VAL A 242 -11.52 6.50 1.31
CA VAL A 242 -12.71 7.27 1.67
C VAL A 242 -13.33 7.90 0.43
N GLU A 243 -14.66 8.00 0.40
CA GLU A 243 -15.38 8.73 -0.65
C GLU A 243 -15.35 10.22 -0.37
N ILE A 244 -15.15 11.02 -1.42
CA ILE A 244 -15.32 12.47 -1.43
C ILE A 244 -16.69 12.74 -2.05
N ASN A 245 -17.63 13.18 -1.22
CA ASN A 245 -18.98 13.50 -1.62
C ASN A 245 -19.01 14.76 -2.48
N ARG A 246 -20.11 14.95 -3.22
CA ARG A 246 -20.27 16.11 -4.13
C ARG A 246 -20.22 17.46 -3.44
N ASP A 247 -20.55 17.52 -2.14
CA ASP A 247 -20.48 18.72 -1.31
C ASP A 247 -19.10 18.95 -0.68
N GLY A 248 -18.12 18.09 -0.99
CA GLY A 248 -16.76 18.15 -0.46
C GLY A 248 -16.60 17.49 0.92
N SER A 249 -17.66 16.91 1.49
CA SER A 249 -17.57 16.10 2.70
C SER A 249 -16.94 14.73 2.42
N PHE A 250 -16.46 14.06 3.47
CA PHE A 250 -15.86 12.74 3.39
C PHE A 250 -16.80 11.69 3.97
N GLY A 251 -16.84 10.51 3.36
CA GLY A 251 -17.45 9.33 3.96
C GLY A 251 -16.60 8.74 5.09
N GLU A 252 -16.95 7.53 5.51
CA GLU A 252 -16.17 6.76 6.48
C GLU A 252 -14.96 6.08 5.82
N PRO A 253 -13.76 6.12 6.44
CA PRO A 253 -12.62 5.31 6.01
C PRO A 253 -12.93 3.82 5.93
N ARG A 254 -12.51 3.17 4.84
CA ARG A 254 -12.66 1.72 4.63
C ARG A 254 -11.33 1.07 4.35
N ASN A 255 -11.00 0.02 5.11
CA ASN A 255 -9.80 -0.78 4.91
C ASN A 255 -9.90 -1.56 3.57
N LEU A 256 -8.83 -1.61 2.78
CA LEU A 256 -8.80 -2.31 1.49
C LEU A 256 -8.76 -3.85 1.59
N GLY A 257 -8.73 -4.39 2.81
CA GLY A 257 -8.87 -5.82 3.10
C GLY A 257 -7.58 -6.61 2.91
N SER A 258 -7.61 -7.87 3.35
CA SER A 258 -6.44 -8.75 3.47
C SER A 258 -5.87 -9.28 2.16
N GLN A 259 -6.48 -8.95 1.01
CA GLN A 259 -5.90 -9.22 -0.30
C GLN A 259 -4.79 -8.20 -0.65
N ILE A 260 -4.89 -6.98 -0.11
CA ILE A 260 -3.94 -5.89 -0.33
C ILE A 260 -3.10 -5.68 0.93
N ASN A 261 -3.76 -5.60 2.09
CA ASN A 261 -3.12 -5.36 3.37
C ASN A 261 -2.61 -6.66 4.00
N THR A 262 -1.46 -6.60 4.65
CA THR A 262 -0.73 -7.72 5.24
C THR A 262 -0.45 -7.43 6.71
N SER A 263 0.38 -8.25 7.37
CA SER A 263 0.90 -7.93 8.71
C SER A 263 2.00 -6.86 8.70
N GLY A 264 2.50 -6.47 7.52
CA GLY A 264 3.57 -5.50 7.32
C GLY A 264 3.07 -4.06 7.31
N ARG A 265 3.83 -3.18 6.67
CA ARG A 265 3.44 -1.81 6.34
C ARG A 265 3.04 -1.75 4.88
N GLU A 266 1.77 -1.54 4.60
CA GLU A 266 1.34 -1.04 3.29
C GLU A 266 1.22 0.48 3.36
N THR A 267 1.85 1.17 2.41
CA THR A 267 2.02 2.63 2.45
C THR A 267 2.22 3.24 1.07
N PHE A 268 2.25 4.57 0.98
CA PHE A 268 2.46 5.36 -0.24
C PHE A 268 1.60 4.89 -1.44
N PRO A 269 0.26 4.86 -1.30
CA PRO A 269 -0.60 4.53 -2.41
C PRO A 269 -0.43 5.55 -3.55
N TYR A 270 -0.72 5.11 -4.77
CA TYR A 270 -0.84 5.96 -5.95
C TYR A 270 -1.87 5.35 -6.90
N VAL A 271 -2.75 6.17 -7.46
CA VAL A 271 -3.73 5.74 -8.46
C VAL A 271 -3.39 6.38 -9.80
N SER A 272 -3.11 5.56 -10.80
CA SER A 272 -2.78 6.05 -12.15
C SER A 272 -4.01 6.54 -12.91
N ASP A 273 -3.82 7.24 -14.02
CA ASP A 273 -4.90 7.74 -14.88
C ASP A 273 -5.85 6.65 -15.39
N GLN A 274 -5.38 5.41 -15.53
CA GLN A 274 -6.22 4.25 -15.89
C GLN A 274 -6.85 3.55 -14.67
N GLY A 275 -6.70 4.11 -13.47
CA GLY A 275 -7.27 3.58 -12.23
C GLY A 275 -6.51 2.40 -11.63
N LYS A 276 -5.23 2.20 -11.97
CA LYS A 276 -4.40 1.16 -11.36
C LYS A 276 -3.87 1.66 -10.02
N LEU A 277 -4.02 0.85 -8.98
CA LEU A 277 -3.48 1.13 -7.65
C LEU A 277 -2.04 0.58 -7.55
N PHE A 278 -1.11 1.47 -7.22
CA PHE A 278 0.26 1.16 -6.84
C PHE A 278 0.45 1.49 -5.37
N PHE A 279 1.36 0.79 -4.69
CA PHE A 279 1.70 1.07 -3.29
C PHE A 279 3.06 0.47 -2.96
N ALA A 280 3.65 0.88 -1.83
CA ALA A 280 4.86 0.27 -1.29
C ALA A 280 4.51 -0.66 -0.11
N SER A 281 5.20 -1.79 0.00
CA SER A 281 5.01 -2.72 1.13
C SER A 281 6.28 -3.45 1.54
N ASP A 282 6.43 -3.72 2.84
CA ASP A 282 7.43 -4.63 3.41
C ASP A 282 6.83 -5.94 3.95
N GLY A 283 5.52 -6.15 3.75
CA GLY A 283 4.81 -7.35 4.17
C GLY A 283 4.53 -8.35 3.04
N HIS A 284 4.47 -7.89 1.80
CA HIS A 284 4.42 -8.74 0.61
C HIS A 284 5.79 -9.35 0.30
N LYS A 285 5.81 -10.47 -0.44
CA LYS A 285 7.07 -11.07 -0.91
C LYS A 285 7.75 -10.14 -1.92
N GLY A 286 8.87 -9.56 -1.53
CA GLY A 286 9.63 -8.59 -2.31
C GLY A 286 11.12 -8.91 -2.45
N LEU A 287 11.89 -7.90 -2.85
CA LEU A 287 13.34 -7.94 -3.05
C LEU A 287 14.12 -7.24 -1.92
N GLY A 288 13.49 -6.31 -1.20
CA GLY A 288 14.16 -5.37 -0.30
C GLY A 288 13.39 -5.10 0.99
N GLY A 289 13.43 -3.82 1.42
CA GLY A 289 12.66 -3.34 2.56
C GLY A 289 11.23 -3.07 2.12
N LEU A 290 10.89 -1.81 1.89
CA LEU A 290 9.72 -1.46 1.09
C LEU A 290 9.99 -1.79 -0.39
N ASP A 291 9.04 -2.45 -1.03
CA ASP A 291 9.02 -2.66 -2.48
C ASP A 291 7.73 -2.10 -3.08
N VAL A 292 7.77 -1.65 -4.33
CA VAL A 292 6.61 -1.19 -5.07
C VAL A 292 5.83 -2.37 -5.65
N PHE A 293 4.52 -2.37 -5.40
CA PHE A 293 3.55 -3.31 -5.91
C PHE A 293 2.45 -2.61 -6.71
N MET A 294 1.78 -3.37 -7.56
CA MET A 294 0.62 -2.96 -8.36
C MET A 294 -0.52 -3.94 -8.14
N VAL A 295 -1.73 -3.41 -7.94
CA VAL A 295 -2.96 -4.19 -7.86
C VAL A 295 -3.55 -4.34 -9.26
N MET A 296 -3.82 -5.58 -9.66
CA MET A 296 -4.49 -5.91 -10.91
C MET A 296 -5.74 -6.74 -10.64
N PRO A 297 -6.86 -6.49 -11.34
CA PRO A 297 -8.01 -7.38 -11.32
C PRO A 297 -7.60 -8.80 -11.74
N TYR A 298 -8.11 -9.79 -11.03
CA TYR A 298 -7.93 -11.21 -11.28
C TYR A 298 -9.28 -11.93 -11.15
N GLN A 299 -9.88 -12.31 -12.28
CA GLN A 299 -11.26 -12.83 -12.30
C GLN A 299 -12.28 -11.80 -11.76
N ASP A 300 -13.58 -12.14 -11.79
CA ASP A 300 -14.65 -11.15 -11.64
C ASP A 300 -14.70 -10.44 -10.25
N ASP A 301 -14.08 -11.01 -9.19
CA ASP A 301 -14.16 -10.50 -7.80
C ASP A 301 -12.83 -10.52 -7.02
N PHE A 302 -11.71 -10.86 -7.64
CA PHE A 302 -10.43 -10.94 -6.93
C PHE A 302 -9.43 -9.94 -7.49
N PHE A 303 -8.49 -9.52 -6.66
CA PHE A 303 -7.33 -8.79 -7.09
C PHE A 303 -6.08 -9.59 -6.79
N GLU A 304 -5.07 -9.39 -7.63
CA GLU A 304 -3.74 -9.89 -7.38
C GLU A 304 -2.77 -8.72 -7.23
N VAL A 305 -1.84 -8.86 -6.28
CA VAL A 305 -0.79 -7.90 -5.99
C VAL A 305 0.50 -8.37 -6.68
N TYR A 306 1.04 -7.52 -7.54
CA TYR A 306 2.22 -7.80 -8.35
C TYR A 306 3.40 -6.94 -7.93
N ASN A 307 4.52 -7.55 -7.54
CA ASN A 307 5.77 -6.84 -7.32
C ASN A 307 6.31 -6.31 -8.67
N LEU A 308 6.65 -5.02 -8.75
CA LEU A 308 7.12 -4.41 -10.00
C LEU A 308 8.52 -4.88 -10.44
N GLY A 309 9.24 -5.60 -9.59
CA GLY A 309 10.52 -6.20 -9.90
C GLY A 309 11.62 -5.18 -10.21
N LYS A 310 12.78 -5.69 -10.63
CA LYS A 310 13.90 -4.83 -11.06
C LYS A 310 13.58 -4.17 -12.42
N PRO A 311 14.08 -2.94 -12.66
CA PRO A 311 14.92 -2.11 -11.77
C PRO A 311 14.15 -1.13 -10.85
N ILE A 312 12.81 -1.20 -10.80
CA ILE A 312 12.02 -0.35 -9.89
C ILE A 312 12.29 -0.75 -8.45
N ASN A 313 12.25 -2.04 -8.16
CA ASN A 313 12.58 -2.61 -6.86
C ASN A 313 14.03 -3.07 -6.80
N SER A 314 14.60 -3.00 -5.60
CA SER A 314 16.00 -3.24 -5.29
C SER A 314 16.12 -3.97 -3.95
N SER A 315 17.32 -4.09 -3.39
CA SER A 315 17.50 -4.73 -2.07
C SER A 315 17.32 -3.73 -0.90
N LYS A 316 16.64 -2.62 -1.15
CA LYS A 316 16.54 -1.42 -0.31
C LYS A 316 15.09 -0.96 -0.24
N ASP A 317 14.81 0.20 0.32
CA ASP A 317 13.45 0.74 0.29
C ASP A 317 13.22 1.42 -1.06
N ASP A 318 12.12 1.05 -1.70
CA ASP A 318 11.65 1.52 -3.00
C ASP A 318 10.16 1.86 -2.90
N PHE A 319 9.82 3.15 -3.05
CA PHE A 319 8.51 3.67 -2.64
C PHE A 319 8.10 4.92 -3.41
N THR A 320 6.88 5.42 -3.19
CA THR A 320 6.32 6.65 -3.81
C THR A 320 6.32 6.66 -5.34
N PHE A 321 5.88 5.54 -5.93
CA PHE A 321 5.80 5.38 -7.38
C PHE A 321 4.66 6.20 -7.99
N ILE A 322 4.94 6.96 -9.05
CA ILE A 322 3.97 7.65 -9.90
C ILE A 322 4.28 7.40 -11.38
N ILE A 323 3.27 7.39 -12.25
CA ILE A 323 3.46 7.20 -13.70
C ILE A 323 2.44 8.00 -14.52
N ASP A 324 2.92 8.72 -15.53
CA ASP A 324 2.10 9.14 -16.66
C ASP A 324 2.04 7.98 -17.64
N GLU A 325 0.89 7.30 -17.70
CA GLU A 325 0.71 6.11 -18.55
C GLU A 325 0.69 6.43 -20.04
N LYS A 326 0.39 7.68 -20.43
CA LYS A 326 0.43 8.11 -21.83
C LYS A 326 1.87 8.25 -22.30
N SER A 327 2.70 8.95 -21.54
CA SER A 327 4.13 9.07 -21.86
C SER A 327 4.93 7.85 -21.44
N ARG A 328 4.40 6.96 -20.60
CA ARG A 328 5.11 5.82 -19.98
C ARG A 328 6.33 6.26 -19.19
N THR A 329 6.31 7.49 -18.66
CA THR A 329 7.38 8.03 -17.81
C THR A 329 6.85 8.30 -16.42
N GLY A 330 7.72 8.15 -15.43
CA GLY A 330 7.31 8.30 -14.05
C GLY A 330 8.50 8.47 -13.11
N TYR A 331 8.19 8.48 -11.83
CA TYR A 331 9.13 8.73 -10.76
C TYR A 331 8.86 7.81 -9.58
N PHE A 332 9.88 7.50 -8.81
CA PHE A 332 9.77 6.84 -7.51
C PHE A 332 10.96 7.27 -6.64
N ALA A 333 10.92 6.99 -5.34
CA ALA A 333 12.00 7.26 -4.41
C ALA A 333 12.66 5.96 -3.91
N SER A 334 13.94 6.04 -3.59
CA SER A 334 14.68 4.91 -3.05
C SER A 334 15.93 5.32 -2.28
N ASN A 335 16.26 4.56 -1.24
CA ASN A 335 17.55 4.64 -0.53
C ASN A 335 18.59 3.62 -1.05
N ARG A 336 18.46 3.23 -2.33
CA ARG A 336 19.42 2.36 -3.03
C ARG A 336 20.82 2.99 -3.08
N ARG A 337 21.84 2.12 -3.05
CA ARG A 337 23.25 2.54 -3.15
C ARG A 337 23.53 3.30 -4.46
N GLY A 338 24.37 4.33 -4.36
CA GLY A 338 24.76 5.16 -5.49
C GLY A 338 23.82 6.34 -5.73
N GLY A 339 22.78 6.52 -4.90
CA GLY A 339 22.05 7.77 -4.76
C GLY A 339 22.93 8.95 -4.33
N LYS A 340 22.36 10.15 -4.32
CA LYS A 340 23.01 11.40 -3.91
C LYS A 340 22.77 11.73 -2.43
N GLY A 341 21.61 11.36 -1.89
CA GLY A 341 21.18 11.62 -0.52
C GLY A 341 20.77 10.35 0.22
N ASP A 342 19.92 10.52 1.23
CA ASP A 342 19.37 9.40 2.01
C ASP A 342 18.27 8.69 1.23
N ASP A 343 17.21 9.42 0.90
CA ASP A 343 16.21 9.03 -0.10
C ASP A 343 16.39 9.89 -1.36
N ASP A 344 16.39 9.25 -2.52
CA ASP A 344 16.56 9.92 -3.80
C ASP A 344 15.39 9.66 -4.73
N ILE A 345 14.95 10.68 -5.46
CA ILE A 345 13.99 10.54 -6.55
C ILE A 345 14.73 10.03 -7.80
N TYR A 346 14.19 8.98 -8.40
CA TYR A 346 14.61 8.43 -9.67
C TYR A 346 13.50 8.62 -10.70
N SER A 347 13.87 8.90 -11.95
CA SER A 347 12.93 8.81 -13.06
C SER A 347 13.02 7.43 -13.71
N PHE A 348 11.93 7.03 -14.35
CA PHE A 348 11.94 5.84 -15.18
C PHE A 348 11.16 6.02 -16.48
N LYS A 349 11.49 5.17 -17.44
CA LYS A 349 10.70 4.92 -18.65
C LYS A 349 10.24 3.48 -18.64
N GLN A 350 8.93 3.24 -18.71
CA GLN A 350 8.39 1.92 -18.99
C GLN A 350 8.58 1.61 -20.48
N ILE A 351 9.43 0.63 -20.78
CA ILE A 351 9.82 0.23 -22.14
C ILE A 351 8.93 -0.88 -22.71
N ASP A 352 8.24 -1.62 -21.84
CA ASP A 352 7.29 -2.65 -22.22
C ASP A 352 6.02 -2.56 -21.36
N SER A 353 4.85 -2.78 -21.97
CA SER A 353 3.58 -2.70 -21.27
C SER A 353 3.45 -3.83 -20.26
N PHE A 354 2.63 -3.63 -19.24
CA PHE A 354 2.18 -4.74 -18.41
C PHE A 354 1.47 -5.80 -19.28
N PRO A 355 1.57 -7.10 -18.98
CA PRO A 355 1.03 -8.16 -19.85
C PRO A 355 -0.43 -7.93 -20.29
N ASN A 356 -0.71 -8.11 -21.58
CA ASN A 356 -2.01 -7.82 -22.23
C ASN A 356 -3.17 -8.78 -21.87
N HIS A 357 -3.01 -9.71 -20.93
CA HIS A 357 -4.14 -10.56 -20.47
C HIS A 357 -5.16 -9.77 -19.63
N TYR A 358 -5.24 -8.45 -19.82
CA TYR A 358 -5.92 -7.49 -18.96
C TYR A 358 -6.31 -6.23 -19.75
N GLU A 359 -6.53 -6.35 -21.06
CA GLU A 359 -7.28 -5.33 -21.82
C GLU A 359 -8.75 -5.37 -21.37
N LEU A 360 -9.03 -4.58 -20.32
CA LEU A 360 -10.30 -3.95 -19.98
C LEU A 360 -11.58 -4.76 -20.29
N ARG A 361 -12.03 -5.54 -19.31
CA ARG A 361 -13.47 -5.58 -18.97
C ARG A 361 -13.72 -4.67 -17.77
N GLY A 362 -13.48 -3.37 -17.97
CA GLY A 362 -13.46 -2.38 -16.88
C GLY A 362 -12.39 -2.74 -15.83
N VAL A 363 -12.10 -2.02 -14.77
CA VAL A 363 -12.86 -0.97 -14.11
C VAL A 363 -14.35 -1.30 -14.05
N GLN A 364 -14.70 -2.59 -13.92
CA GLN A 364 -15.57 -2.89 -12.79
C GLN A 364 -14.70 -2.56 -11.58
N LYS A 365 -14.83 -1.30 -11.18
CA LYS A 365 -13.99 -0.54 -10.25
C LYS A 365 -13.49 -1.43 -9.12
N LEU A 366 -12.28 -1.17 -8.60
CA LEU A 366 -11.93 -1.59 -7.22
C LEU A 366 -13.09 -1.22 -6.27
N GLU A 367 -13.72 -0.08 -6.54
CA GLU A 367 -14.92 0.45 -5.90
C GLU A 367 -16.23 -0.37 -6.11
N ARG A 368 -16.35 -1.20 -7.15
CA ARG A 368 -17.51 -2.08 -7.41
C ARG A 368 -17.36 -3.42 -6.70
N ILE A 369 -16.14 -3.96 -6.58
CA ILE A 369 -15.84 -5.18 -5.80
C ILE A 369 -15.80 -4.88 -4.30
N LEU A 370 -15.41 -3.66 -3.91
CA LEU A 370 -15.72 -3.08 -2.60
C LEU A 370 -17.22 -2.79 -2.42
N GLU A 371 -18.11 -3.54 -3.09
CA GLU A 371 -19.57 -3.44 -2.98
C GLU A 371 -19.92 -3.38 -1.48
N LEU A 372 -20.17 -2.13 -1.09
CA LEU A 372 -20.60 -1.62 0.18
C LEU A 372 -21.90 -2.35 0.53
N LYS A 373 -21.81 -3.58 1.05
CA LYS A 373 -22.95 -4.14 1.75
C LYS A 373 -23.10 -3.30 3.01
N PRO A 374 -24.18 -2.51 3.17
CA PRO A 374 -24.50 -2.00 4.49
C PRO A 374 -24.45 -3.20 5.42
N SER A 375 -23.78 -3.05 6.57
CA SER A 375 -23.82 -4.04 7.63
C SER A 375 -25.29 -4.40 7.78
N LYS A 376 -25.66 -5.67 7.54
CA LYS A 376 -27.02 -6.11 7.83
C LYS A 376 -27.27 -5.69 9.27
N GLU A 377 -28.19 -4.75 9.46
CA GLU A 377 -28.67 -4.37 10.77
C GLU A 377 -28.95 -5.68 11.50
N ALA A 378 -28.33 -5.84 12.66
CA ALA A 378 -28.76 -6.83 13.61
C ALA A 378 -30.20 -6.46 13.94
N THR A 379 -31.13 -7.11 13.24
CA THR A 379 -32.54 -7.13 13.59
C THR A 379 -32.61 -7.92 14.89
N THR A 380 -32.40 -7.23 16.01
CA THR A 380 -32.96 -7.62 17.28
C THR A 380 -34.47 -7.64 17.09
N SER A 381 -34.99 -8.85 16.82
CA SER A 381 -36.40 -9.14 17.00
C SER A 381 -36.79 -8.85 18.44
N LEU A 382 -37.91 -8.15 18.56
CA LEU A 382 -38.64 -7.75 19.77
C LEU A 382 -38.64 -8.77 20.92
#